data_AF-A0A924C3Z1-F1
#
_entry.id   AF-A0A924C3Z1-F1
#
_cell.length_a   1.000
_cell.length_b   1.000
_cell.length_c   1.000
_cell.angle_alpha   90.00
_cell.angle_beta   90.00
_cell.angle_gamma   90.00
#
_symmetry.space_group_name_H-M   'P 1'
#
loop_
_entity.id
_entity.type
_entity.pdbx_description
1 polymer ?
#
loop_
_entity_poly.entity_id
_entity_poly.type
_entity_poly.pdbx_seq_one_letter_code
_entity_poly.pdbx_strand_id
1 'polypeptide(L)'
;MSSFLISFFISAFLTLLVIRHSKLHGWFLDSDLSGVQKVHVKAVPRIGGLSIFAAVLLCGIFTMVRAPSIGKWIALLLLCSTVA
;
A
#
# COMPACT_ATOMS: atom_id res chain seq x y z
N MET A 1 19.92 -1.74 1.00
CA MET A 1 19.25 -2.88 1.66
C MET A 1 18.33 -2.45 2.79
N SER A 2 18.71 -1.51 3.66
CA SER A 2 17.86 -1.06 4.77
C SER A 2 16.49 -0.52 4.32
N SER A 3 16.42 0.31 3.27
CA SER A 3 15.13 0.81 2.75
C SER A 3 14.20 -0.31 2.30
N PHE A 4 14.74 -1.38 1.70
CA PHE A 4 13.95 -2.54 1.27
C PHE A 4 13.32 -3.27 2.47
N LEU A 5 14.12 -3.59 3.49
CA LEU A 5 13.60 -4.29 4.68
C LEU A 5 12.58 -3.44 5.44
N ILE A 6 12.85 -2.13 5.59
CA ILE A 6 11.92 -1.21 6.25
C ILE A 6 10.60 -1.13 5.47
N SER A 7 10.64 -0.97 4.14
CA SER A 7 9.43 -0.97 3.31
C SER A 7 8.67 -2.30 3.40
N PHE A 8 9.37 -3.43 3.41
CA PHE A 8 8.77 -4.75 3.55
C PHE A 8 8.01 -4.88 4.87
N PHE A 9 8.65 -4.58 6.01
CA PHE A 9 8.01 -4.71 7.32
C PHE A 9 6.85 -3.73 7.50
N ILE A 10 6.98 -2.48 7.04
CA ILE A 10 5.89 -1.51 7.08
C ILE A 10 4.71 -1.99 6.23
N SER A 11 4.96 -2.43 5.00
CA SER A 11 3.90 -2.92 4.12
C SER A 11 3.21 -4.16 4.67
N ALA A 12 3.98 -5.14 5.18
CA ALA A 12 3.43 -6.34 5.81
C ALA A 12 2.55 -5.99 7.03
N PHE A 13 3.04 -5.11 7.92
CA PHE A 13 2.29 -4.69 9.10
C PHE A 13 1.00 -3.95 8.73
N LEU A 14 1.06 -2.98 7.80
CA LEU A 14 -0.12 -2.26 7.32
C LEU A 14 -1.12 -3.19 6.63
N THR A 15 -0.65 -4.19 5.88
CA THR A 15 -1.52 -5.16 5.22
C THR A 15 -2.28 -6.01 6.24
N LEU A 16 -1.61 -6.45 7.32
CA LEU A 16 -2.26 -7.14 8.42
C LEU A 16 -3.32 -6.26 9.12
N LEU A 17 -3.03 -4.97 9.32
CA LEU A 17 -4.01 -4.02 9.86
C LEU A 17 -5.23 -3.86 8.94
N VAL A 18 -5.02 -3.72 7.63
CA VAL A 18 -6.11 -3.64 6.64
C VAL A 18 -6.99 -4.89 6.70
N ILE A 19 -6.40 -6.08 6.71
CA ILE A 19 -7.14 -7.35 6.81
C ILE A 19 -7.93 -7.42 8.11
N ARG A 20 -7.32 -7.04 9.24
CA ARG A 20 -7.98 -7.06 10.57
C ARG A 20 -9.13 -6.06 10.64
N HIS A 21 -8.93 -4.84 10.18
CA HIS A 21 -9.96 -3.79 10.21
C HIS A 21 -11.08 -4.02 9.22
N SER A 22 -10.80 -4.60 8.05
CA SER A 22 -11.84 -4.93 7.07
C SER A 22 -12.80 -6.02 7.56
N LYS A 23 -12.34 -6.94 8.42
CA LYS A 23 -13.24 -7.91 9.07
C LYS A 23 -14.15 -7.26 10.10
N LEU A 24 -13.72 -6.14 10.71
CA LEU A 24 -14.49 -5.39 11.71
C LEU A 24 -15.45 -4.38 11.06
N HIS A 25 -15.05 -3.77 9.95
CA HIS A 25 -15.84 -2.75 9.24
C HIS A 25 -16.13 -3.25 7.82
N GLY A 26 -17.35 -3.75 7.62
CA GLY A 26 -17.78 -4.39 6.36
C GLY A 26 -17.78 -3.48 5.13
N TRP A 27 -17.63 -2.16 5.28
CA TRP A 27 -17.61 -1.19 4.18
C TRP A 27 -16.41 -1.35 3.24
N PHE A 28 -15.33 -1.99 3.69
CA PHE A 28 -14.14 -2.24 2.88
C PHE A 28 -14.20 -3.54 2.07
N LEU A 29 -15.27 -4.32 2.20
CA LEU A 29 -15.42 -5.62 1.53
C LEU A 29 -15.99 -5.43 0.13
N ASP A 30 -15.40 -6.10 -0.86
CA ASP A 30 -15.98 -6.18 -2.20
C ASP A 30 -17.23 -7.08 -2.19
N SER A 31 -18.39 -6.47 -2.37
CA SER A 31 -19.70 -7.13 -2.33
C SER A 31 -20.07 -7.81 -3.65
N ASP A 32 -19.49 -7.39 -4.77
CA ASP A 32 -19.68 -8.06 -6.04
C ASP A 32 -18.68 -9.21 -6.17
N LEU A 33 -19.19 -10.44 -6.23
CA LEU A 33 -18.39 -11.66 -6.35
C LEU A 33 -18.42 -12.25 -7.77
N SER A 34 -19.15 -11.65 -8.70
CA SER A 34 -19.43 -12.21 -10.04
C SER A 34 -18.46 -11.78 -11.14
N GLY A 35 -17.51 -10.89 -10.82
CA GLY A 35 -16.56 -10.37 -11.81
C GLY A 35 -15.55 -11.39 -12.35
N VAL A 36 -15.06 -11.16 -13.57
CA VAL A 36 -14.20 -12.06 -14.37
C VAL A 36 -12.87 -12.45 -13.70
N GLN A 37 -12.41 -11.70 -12.69
CA GLN A 37 -11.20 -11.99 -11.90
C GLN A 37 -11.49 -12.19 -10.40
N LYS A 38 -12.74 -12.49 -10.05
CA LYS A 38 -13.20 -12.64 -8.66
C LYS A 38 -13.39 -14.12 -8.34
N VAL A 39 -12.36 -14.75 -7.76
CA VAL A 39 -12.37 -16.19 -7.43
C VAL A 39 -12.82 -16.50 -6.00
N HIS A 40 -13.03 -15.48 -5.18
CA HIS A 40 -13.41 -15.65 -3.77
C HIS A 40 -14.92 -15.80 -3.62
N VAL A 41 -15.34 -16.86 -2.94
CA VAL A 41 -16.75 -17.12 -2.59
C VAL A 41 -17.26 -16.20 -1.47
N LYS A 42 -16.35 -15.51 -0.77
CA LYS A 42 -16.65 -14.58 0.32
C LYS A 42 -16.14 -13.20 -0.03
N ALA A 43 -16.81 -12.16 0.47
CA ALA A 43 -16.37 -10.79 0.34
C ALA A 43 -15.02 -10.57 1.05
N VAL A 44 -14.08 -9.92 0.36
CA VAL A 44 -12.69 -9.69 0.83
C VAL A 44 -12.30 -8.23 0.58
N PRO A 45 -11.47 -7.62 1.44
CA PRO A 45 -10.92 -6.30 1.18
C PRO A 45 -10.04 -6.28 -0.09
N ARG A 46 -10.35 -5.37 -1.02
CA ARG A 46 -9.57 -5.15 -2.25
C ARG A 46 -8.85 -3.81 -2.28
N ILE A 47 -8.40 -3.38 -1.11
CA ILE A 47 -7.68 -2.13 -0.89
C ILE A 47 -6.20 -2.35 -0.53
N GLY A 48 -5.63 -3.52 -0.88
CA GLY A 48 -4.25 -3.87 -0.55
C GLY A 48 -3.21 -2.90 -1.12
N GLY A 49 -3.53 -2.22 -2.22
CA GLY A 49 -2.68 -1.16 -2.78
C GLY A 49 -2.40 -0.01 -1.81
N LEU A 50 -3.30 0.25 -0.84
CA LEU A 50 -3.12 1.30 0.17
C LEU A 50 -1.88 1.03 1.05
N SER A 51 -1.71 -0.22 1.50
CA SER A 51 -0.57 -0.61 2.33
C SER A 51 0.76 -0.53 1.59
N ILE A 52 0.76 -0.82 0.28
CA ILE A 52 1.93 -0.67 -0.58
C ILE A 52 2.28 0.81 -0.76
N PHE A 53 1.29 1.62 -1.14
CA PHE A 53 1.47 3.05 -1.37
C PHE A 53 1.98 3.77 -0.10
N ALA A 54 1.37 3.50 1.05
CA ALA A 54 1.80 4.08 2.33
C ALA A 54 3.24 3.68 2.70
N ALA A 55 3.64 2.43 2.48
CA ALA A 55 5.01 1.98 2.74
C ALA A 55 6.03 2.67 1.82
N VAL A 56 5.71 2.81 0.53
CA VAL A 56 6.56 3.51 -0.46
C VAL A 56 6.68 5.00 -0.13
N LEU A 57 5.57 5.64 0.27
CA LEU A 57 5.55 7.05 0.66
C LEU A 57 6.45 7.30 1.88
N LEU A 58 6.26 6.54 2.96
CA LEU A 58 7.04 6.70 4.20
C LEU A 58 8.54 6.41 3.99
N CYS A 59 8.86 5.31 3.30
CA CYS A 59 10.25 4.97 3.02
C CYS A 59 10.90 5.89 1.99
N GLY A 60 10.12 6.41 1.05
CA GLY A 60 10.54 7.41 0.07
C GLY A 60 10.96 8.69 0.77
N ILE A 61 10.13 9.24 1.64
CA ILE A 61 10.46 10.44 2.45
C ILE A 61 11.73 10.21 3.28
N PHE A 62 11.83 9.06 3.97
CA PHE A 62 13.03 8.73 4.73
C PHE A 62 14.29 8.66 3.85
N THR A 63 14.16 8.10 2.65
CA THR A 63 15.27 7.98 1.68
C THR A 63 15.67 9.34 1.13
N MET A 64 14.72 10.27 0.92
CA MET A 64 15.01 11.65 0.48
C MET A 64 15.90 12.39 1.49
N VAL A 65 15.69 12.17 2.79
CA VAL A 65 16.52 12.78 3.85
C VAL A 65 17.92 12.16 3.89
N ARG A 66 18.03 10.84 3.69
CA ARG A 66 19.34 10.14 3.71
C ARG A 66 20.16 10.33 2.42
N ALA A 67 19.51 10.49 1.28
CA ALA A 67 20.13 10.54 -0.04
C ALA A 67 19.53 11.69 -0.87
N PRO A 68 19.87 12.95 -0.55
CA PRO A 68 19.27 14.13 -1.18
C PRO A 68 19.52 14.21 -2.69
N SER A 69 20.59 13.58 -3.21
CA SER A 69 20.91 13.54 -4.64
C SER A 69 19.81 12.91 -5.50
N ILE A 70 19.07 11.93 -4.97
CA ILE A 70 17.96 11.25 -5.67
C ILE A 70 16.59 11.76 -5.22
N GLY A 71 16.54 12.68 -4.26
CA GLY A 71 15.27 13.07 -3.63
C GLY A 71 14.27 13.72 -4.58
N LYS A 72 14.74 14.51 -5.54
CA LYS A 72 13.88 15.13 -6.58
C LYS A 72 13.17 14.07 -7.43
N TRP A 73 13.88 13.01 -7.83
CA TRP A 73 13.32 11.91 -8.61
C TRP A 73 12.26 11.14 -7.83
N ILE A 74 12.54 10.85 -6.56
CA ILE A 74 11.58 10.19 -5.67
C ILE A 74 10.30 11.04 -5.52
N ALA A 75 10.44 12.35 -5.29
CA ALA A 75 9.30 13.24 -5.14
C ALA A 75 8.41 13.31 -6.40
N LEU A 76 9.03 13.40 -7.59
CA LEU A 76 8.29 13.40 -8.86
C LEU A 76 7.55 12.09 -9.10
N LEU A 77 8.17 10.95 -8.80
CA LEU A 77 7.52 9.63 -8.92
C LEU A 77 6.33 9.51 -7.96
N LEU A 78 6.49 9.94 -6.71
CA LEU A 78 5.41 9.95 -5.73
C LEU A 78 4.25 10.84 -6.19
N LEU A 79 4.55 12.04 -6.70
CA LEU A 79 3.53 12.96 -7.20
C LEU A 79 2.80 12.42 -8.44
N CYS A 80 3.51 11.73 -9.33
CA CYS A 80 2.87 11.06 -10.47
C CYS A 80 1.91 9.95 -9.99
N SER A 81 2.28 9.21 -8.95
CA SER A 81 1.47 8.10 -8.44
C SER A 81 0.22 8.51 -7.65
N THR A 82 0.04 9.80 -7.31
CA THR A 82 -1.17 10.27 -6.58
C THR A 82 -2.39 10.48 -7.48
N VAL A 83 -2.23 10.51 -8.81
CA VAL A 83 -3.30 10.76 -9.79
C VAL A 83 -3.64 9.47 -10.52
N ALA A 84 -4.18 8.49 -9.78
CA ALA A 84 -4.64 7.21 -10.32
C ALA A 84 -6.17 7.13 -10.35
#